data_AF-A0A7V9DIQ0-F1
#
_entry.id   AF-A0A7V9DIQ0-F1
#
_cell.length_a   1.000
_cell.length_b   1.000
_cell.length_c   1.000
_cell.angle_alpha   90.00
_cell.angle_beta   90.00
_cell.angle_gamma   90.00
#
_symmetry.space_group_name_H-M   'P 1'
#
loop_
_entity.id
_entity.type
_entity.pdbx_description
1 polymer ?
#
loop_
_entity_poly.entity_id
_entity_poly.type
_entity_poly.pdbx_seq_one_letter_code
_entity_poly.pdbx_strand_id
1 'polypeptide(L)'
;MEQPLQAPAELPLHPQDEVECRRCEVHCDKVVYPGACLERACPFVYAYEAWGHTYVGCMQKVYDVEIDLDLLEAAEARRDGFGAVRAVRAPLPMCRVEVSSCYDARADDLGCRNPEFHELPVARPSFRVIARITPTPDN
;
A
#
# COMPACT_ATOMS: atom_id res chain seq x y z
N MET A 1 -17.59 -35.49 -26.40
CA MET A 1 -16.27 -35.09 -25.86
C MET A 1 -16.34 -33.62 -25.56
N GLU A 2 -16.73 -33.29 -24.33
CA GLU A 2 -16.73 -31.92 -23.83
C GLU A 2 -15.36 -31.70 -23.20
N GLN A 3 -14.56 -30.81 -23.79
CA GLN A 3 -13.28 -30.42 -23.23
C GLN A 3 -13.54 -29.49 -22.04
N PRO A 4 -12.97 -29.75 -20.85
CA PRO A 4 -13.14 -28.87 -19.72
C PRO A 4 -12.48 -27.53 -20.03
N LEU A 5 -13.25 -26.45 -19.94
CA LEU A 5 -12.75 -25.08 -19.99
C LEU A 5 -11.68 -24.92 -18.90
N GLN A 6 -10.41 -24.81 -19.29
CA GLN A 6 -9.33 -24.48 -18.37
C GLN A 6 -9.66 -23.12 -17.73
N ALA A 7 -9.64 -23.07 -16.40
CA ALA A 7 -9.72 -21.81 -15.68
C ALA A 7 -8.62 -20.88 -16.21
N PRO A 8 -8.91 -19.59 -16.44
CA PRO A 8 -7.90 -18.65 -16.87
C PRO A 8 -6.73 -18.71 -15.89
N ALA A 9 -5.52 -18.91 -16.41
CA ALA A 9 -4.32 -18.80 -15.59
C ALA A 9 -4.31 -17.38 -14.99
N GLU A 10 -4.28 -17.29 -13.66
CA GLU A 10 -4.09 -16.01 -12.99
C GLU A 10 -2.76 -15.44 -13.48
N LEU A 11 -2.84 -14.36 -14.26
CA LEU A 11 -1.68 -13.59 -14.62
C LEU A 11 -1.03 -13.13 -13.31
N PRO A 12 0.30 -13.28 -13.15
CA PRO A 12 0.97 -12.80 -11.95
C PRO A 12 0.66 -11.31 -11.79
N LEU A 13 0.20 -10.93 -10.60
CA LEU A 13 -0.05 -9.53 -10.28
C LEU A 13 1.21 -8.71 -10.51
N HIS A 14 1.05 -7.48 -10.98
CA HIS A 14 2.18 -6.57 -11.06
C HIS A 14 2.76 -6.39 -9.65
N PRO A 15 4.09 -6.30 -9.46
CA PRO A 15 4.66 -6.20 -8.11
C PRO A 15 4.16 -4.98 -7.33
N GLN A 16 3.74 -3.92 -8.05
CA GLN A 16 3.09 -2.72 -7.49
C GLN A 16 1.66 -2.97 -6.98
N ASP A 17 1.04 -4.08 -7.34
CA ASP A 17 -0.30 -4.47 -6.88
C ASP A 17 -0.24 -5.47 -5.71
N GLU A 18 0.92 -6.11 -5.50
CA GLU A 18 1.18 -6.98 -4.34
C GLU A 18 1.13 -6.17 -3.04
N VAL A 19 0.63 -6.75 -1.93
CA VAL A 19 0.60 -6.09 -0.61
C VAL A 19 1.75 -6.51 0.31
N GLU A 20 2.42 -7.60 -0.02
CA GLU A 20 3.57 -8.15 0.70
C GLU A 20 4.62 -8.61 -0.32
N CYS A 21 5.89 -8.28 -0.09
CA CYS A 21 7.01 -8.73 -0.90
C CYS A 21 7.84 -9.77 -0.13
N ARG A 22 8.04 -10.94 -0.74
CA ARG A 22 8.84 -12.06 -0.19
C ARG A 22 10.06 -12.44 -1.04
N ARG A 23 10.53 -11.54 -1.92
CA ARG A 23 11.66 -11.86 -2.82
C ARG A 23 13.03 -11.86 -2.13
N CYS A 24 13.09 -11.36 -0.90
CA CYS A 24 14.24 -11.39 -0.02
C CYS A 24 13.95 -12.27 1.21
N GLU A 25 14.98 -12.56 2.02
CA GLU A 25 14.82 -13.27 3.31
C GLU A 25 14.04 -12.47 4.34
N VAL A 26 13.89 -11.16 4.12
CA VAL A 26 13.08 -10.24 4.90
C VAL A 26 11.89 -9.76 4.08
N HIS A 27 10.75 -9.58 4.74
CA HIS A 27 9.49 -9.28 4.07
C HIS A 27 9.14 -7.80 4.22
N CYS A 28 8.71 -7.16 3.13
CA CYS A 28 8.18 -5.80 3.17
C CYS A 28 6.67 -5.84 3.01
N ASP A 29 5.97 -4.99 3.74
CA ASP A 29 4.51 -4.88 3.68
C ASP A 29 4.10 -3.50 3.19
N LYS A 30 3.04 -3.42 2.39
CA LYS A 30 2.33 -2.15 2.18
C LYS A 30 1.52 -1.83 3.41
N VAL A 31 1.65 -0.60 3.87
CA VAL A 31 0.89 -0.08 5.00
C VAL A 31 0.09 1.14 4.59
N VAL A 32 -1.06 1.32 5.21
CA VAL A 32 -1.97 2.45 5.01
C VAL A 32 -2.25 3.15 6.32
N TYR A 33 -2.69 4.40 6.25
CA TYR A 33 -2.88 5.26 7.43
C TYR A 33 -4.37 5.56 7.61
N PRO A 34 -5.06 4.91 8.57
CA PRO A 34 -6.49 5.16 8.83
C PRO A 34 -6.80 6.62 9.16
N GLY A 35 -5.93 7.31 9.91
CA GLY A 35 -6.08 8.75 10.18
C GLY A 35 -6.16 9.59 8.90
N ALA A 36 -5.34 9.26 7.89
CA ALA A 36 -5.39 9.93 6.60
C ALA A 36 -6.69 9.65 5.81
N CYS A 37 -7.37 8.52 6.07
CA CYS A 37 -8.67 8.26 5.48
C CYS A 37 -9.74 9.22 6.03
N LEU A 38 -9.68 9.55 7.33
CA LEU A 38 -10.59 10.51 7.96
C LEU A 38 -10.26 11.96 7.55
N GLU A 39 -8.98 12.34 7.61
CA GLU A 39 -8.51 13.69 7.23
C GLU A 39 -8.94 14.07 5.80
N ARG A 40 -8.91 13.09 4.88
CA ARG A 40 -9.27 13.26 3.47
C ARG A 40 -10.74 13.05 3.17
N ALA A 41 -11.57 12.77 4.17
CA ALA A 41 -12.98 12.40 4.00
C ALA A 41 -13.15 11.30 2.93
N CYS A 42 -12.37 10.22 3.05
CA CYS A 42 -12.38 9.13 2.08
C CYS A 42 -13.80 8.55 1.95
N PRO A 43 -14.37 8.49 0.72
CA PRO A 43 -15.76 8.07 0.49
C PRO A 43 -16.02 6.59 0.81
N PHE A 44 -14.96 5.83 1.06
CA PHE A 44 -15.04 4.40 1.39
C PHE A 44 -14.88 4.13 2.88
N VAL A 45 -14.74 5.15 3.73
CA VAL A 45 -14.81 4.96 5.18
C VAL A 45 -16.28 4.74 5.55
N TYR A 46 -16.56 3.62 6.21
CA TYR A 46 -17.84 3.39 6.87
C TYR A 46 -17.69 3.56 8.37
N ALA A 47 -18.79 3.88 9.04
CA ALA A 47 -18.88 3.94 10.49
C ALA A 47 -20.13 3.19 10.98
N TYR A 48 -20.04 2.56 12.14
CA TYR A 48 -21.20 1.96 12.81
C TYR A 48 -21.02 2.01 14.33
N GLU A 49 -22.13 1.99 15.07
CA GLU A 49 -22.12 1.95 16.52
C GLU A 49 -22.25 0.52 17.04
N ALA A 50 -21.38 0.13 17.96
CA ALA A 50 -21.46 -1.14 18.67
C ALA A 50 -20.80 -1.02 20.05
N TRP A 51 -21.28 -1.77 21.04
CA TRP A 51 -20.71 -1.80 22.39
C TRP A 51 -20.53 -0.41 23.06
N GLY A 52 -21.30 0.60 22.65
CA GLY A 52 -21.20 1.97 23.17
C GLY A 52 -20.12 2.83 22.51
N HIS A 53 -19.52 2.34 21.42
CA HIS A 53 -18.45 2.99 20.69
C HIS A 53 -18.81 3.13 19.20
N THR A 54 -18.21 4.12 18.54
CA THR A 54 -18.26 4.23 17.07
C THR A 54 -17.02 3.59 16.48
N TYR A 55 -17.22 2.60 15.62
CA TYR A 55 -16.14 1.95 14.89
C TYR A 55 -16.11 2.42 13.44
N VAL A 56 -14.92 2.64 12.92
CA VAL A 56 -14.68 3.00 11.52
C VAL A 56 -13.86 1.92 10.80
N GLY A 57 -14.14 1.73 9.52
CA GLY A 57 -13.42 0.77 8.69
C GLY A 57 -13.43 1.13 7.21
N CYS A 58 -12.71 0.34 6.41
CA CYS A 58 -12.64 0.51 4.95
C CYS A 58 -13.64 -0.40 4.22
N MET A 59 -14.56 0.17 3.47
CA MET A 59 -15.55 -0.58 2.67
C MET A 59 -14.87 -1.42 1.58
N GLN A 60 -13.72 -0.97 1.07
CA GLN A 60 -12.93 -1.68 0.06
C GLN A 60 -12.05 -2.79 0.67
N LYS A 61 -12.01 -2.90 2.01
CA LYS A 61 -11.16 -3.83 2.77
C LYS A 61 -9.69 -3.76 2.37
N VAL A 62 -9.18 -2.52 2.19
CA VAL A 62 -7.74 -2.28 2.03
C VAL A 62 -7.00 -2.68 3.31
N TYR A 63 -7.61 -2.43 4.46
CA TYR A 63 -7.26 -2.99 5.76
C TYR A 63 -8.51 -3.65 6.37
N ASP A 64 -8.31 -4.70 7.18
CA ASP A 64 -9.42 -5.50 7.73
C ASP A 64 -9.90 -5.06 9.11
N VAL A 65 -9.07 -4.34 9.85
CA VAL A 65 -9.40 -3.93 11.23
C VAL A 65 -10.47 -2.84 11.24
N GLU A 66 -11.37 -2.93 12.21
CA GLU A 66 -12.32 -1.89 12.57
C GLU A 66 -11.79 -1.18 13.81
N ILE A 67 -11.71 0.14 13.75
CA ILE A 67 -10.98 0.95 14.72
C ILE A 67 -11.99 1.83 15.45
N ASP A 68 -11.91 1.86 16.77
CA ASP A 68 -12.67 2.81 17.58
C ASP A 68 -12.29 4.25 17.20
N LEU A 69 -13.29 5.05 16.83
CA LEU A 69 -13.11 6.41 16.31
C LEU A 69 -12.50 7.34 17.36
N ASP A 70 -12.97 7.27 18.61
CA ASP A 70 -12.47 8.14 19.67
C ASP A 70 -11.00 7.83 19.99
N LEU A 71 -10.63 6.55 19.99
CA LEU A 71 -9.24 6.12 20.17
C LEU A 71 -8.35 6.53 19.00
N LEU A 72 -8.87 6.43 17.77
CA LEU A 72 -8.16 6.86 16.57
C LEU A 72 -7.88 8.37 16.63
N GLU A 73 -8.89 9.19 16.88
CA GLU A 73 -8.75 10.65 16.99
C GLU A 73 -7.82 11.04 18.14
N ALA A 74 -7.95 10.39 19.31
CA ALA A 74 -7.08 10.63 20.45
C ALA A 74 -5.61 10.26 20.20
N ALA A 75 -5.35 9.28 19.31
CA ALA A 75 -4.00 8.92 18.90
C ALA A 75 -3.45 9.88 17.84
N GLU A 76 -4.26 10.28 16.86
CA GLU A 76 -3.88 11.26 15.83
C GLU A 76 -3.54 12.65 16.42
N ALA A 77 -4.15 13.02 17.55
CA ALA A 77 -3.81 14.26 18.26
C ALA A 77 -2.41 14.24 18.90
N ARG A 78 -1.75 13.08 19.02
CA ARG A 78 -0.40 12.95 19.59
C ARG A 78 0.64 13.15 18.49
N ARG A 79 1.87 13.48 18.92
CA ARG A 79 3.00 13.73 17.99
C ARG A 79 3.26 12.56 17.03
N ASP A 80 3.05 11.34 17.48
CA ASP A 80 3.37 10.12 16.73
C ASP A 80 2.19 9.61 15.88
N GLY A 81 0.99 10.19 16.04
CA GLY A 81 -0.25 9.74 15.37
C GLY A 81 -0.74 8.37 15.83
N PHE A 82 -1.73 7.81 15.11
CA PHE A 82 -2.18 6.43 15.33
C PHE A 82 -1.17 5.41 14.78
N GLY A 83 -0.50 5.76 13.68
CA GLY A 83 0.43 4.91 12.96
C GLY A 83 -0.18 4.19 11.77
N ALA A 84 0.63 3.35 11.14
CA ALA A 84 0.25 2.64 9.92
C ALA A 84 -0.34 1.25 10.24
N VAL A 85 -1.25 0.79 9.38
CA VAL A 85 -1.85 -0.54 9.43
C VAL A 85 -1.51 -1.29 8.16
N ARG A 86 -1.18 -2.59 8.28
CA ARG A 86 -0.89 -3.44 7.12
C ARG A 86 -2.07 -3.50 6.16
N ALA A 87 -1.79 -3.31 4.87
CA ALA A 87 -2.74 -3.53 3.80
C ALA A 87 -2.92 -5.03 3.55
N VAL A 88 -4.17 -5.47 3.39
CA VAL A 88 -4.52 -6.85 3.03
C VAL A 88 -5.04 -6.95 1.60
N ARG A 89 -5.33 -5.81 0.96
CA ARG A 89 -5.67 -5.68 -0.46
C ARG A 89 -4.94 -4.50 -1.07
N ALA A 90 -4.82 -4.52 -2.41
CA ALA A 90 -4.21 -3.45 -3.17
C ALA A 90 -4.84 -2.09 -2.79
N PRO A 91 -4.05 -1.13 -2.28
CA PRO A 91 -4.58 0.19 -1.94
C PRO A 91 -5.07 0.94 -3.18
N LEU A 92 -6.09 1.78 -3.00
CA LEU A 92 -6.59 2.64 -4.07
C LEU A 92 -5.68 3.86 -4.29
N PRO A 93 -5.73 4.52 -5.47
CA PRO A 93 -4.90 5.70 -5.76
C PRO A 93 -5.03 6.86 -4.77
N MET A 94 -6.16 6.94 -4.05
CA MET A 94 -6.42 7.97 -3.04
C MET A 94 -5.88 7.64 -1.65
N CYS A 95 -5.55 6.37 -1.39
CA CYS A 95 -5.03 5.91 -0.12
C CYS A 95 -3.66 6.54 0.14
N ARG A 96 -3.39 6.95 1.38
CA ARG A 96 -2.02 7.19 1.83
C ARG A 96 -1.37 5.85 2.10
N VAL A 97 -0.37 5.51 1.30
CA VAL A 97 0.33 4.21 1.33
C VAL A 97 1.82 4.47 1.52
N GLU A 98 2.45 3.64 2.33
CA GLU A 98 3.90 3.56 2.46
C GLU A 98 4.30 2.07 2.41
N VAL A 99 5.58 1.79 2.16
CA VAL A 99 6.12 0.44 2.32
C VAL A 99 6.85 0.40 3.65
N SER A 100 6.41 -0.49 4.54
CA SER A 100 7.16 -0.82 5.74
C SER A 100 8.29 -1.77 5.33
N SER A 101 9.50 -1.20 5.24
CA SER A 101 10.71 -1.94 4.90
C SER A 101 11.24 -2.68 6.12
N CYS A 102 11.55 -3.97 5.96
CA CYS A 102 12.31 -4.68 6.97
C CYS A 102 13.80 -4.30 6.87
N TYR A 103 14.32 -3.71 7.95
CA TYR A 103 15.73 -3.37 8.14
C TYR A 103 16.33 -2.47 7.05
N ASP A 104 15.86 -1.21 6.93
CA ASP A 104 16.51 -0.18 6.09
C ASP A 104 18.03 -0.09 6.31
N ALA A 105 18.49 -0.32 7.55
CA ALA A 105 19.89 -0.23 7.95
C ALA A 105 20.73 -1.49 7.60
N ARG A 106 20.14 -2.54 7.04
CA ARG A 106 20.82 -3.81 6.69
C ARG A 106 20.54 -4.27 5.26
N ALA A 107 20.21 -3.35 4.35
CA ALA A 107 20.31 -3.66 2.94
C ALA A 107 21.71 -4.23 2.68
N ASP A 108 21.76 -5.48 2.22
CA ASP A 108 23.00 -6.15 1.87
C ASP A 108 23.64 -5.47 0.64
N ASP A 109 24.83 -5.93 0.23
CA ASP A 109 25.49 -5.39 -0.97
C ASP A 109 24.65 -5.53 -2.26
N LEU A 110 23.67 -6.46 -2.27
CA LEU A 110 22.74 -6.69 -3.37
C LEU A 110 21.58 -5.69 -3.42
N GLY A 111 21.22 -5.10 -2.28
CA GLY A 111 20.08 -4.19 -2.16
C GLY A 111 18.73 -4.88 -2.38
N CYS A 112 17.69 -4.08 -2.68
CA CYS A 112 16.34 -4.62 -2.88
C CYS A 112 16.25 -5.43 -4.19
N ARG A 113 15.87 -6.71 -4.10
CA ARG A 113 15.62 -7.60 -5.26
C ARG A 113 14.26 -7.37 -5.96
N ASN A 114 13.42 -6.51 -5.38
CA ASN A 114 12.11 -6.14 -5.93
C ASN A 114 11.87 -4.63 -5.78
N PRO A 115 12.64 -3.79 -6.49
CA PRO A 115 12.48 -2.34 -6.40
C PRO A 115 11.07 -1.90 -6.81
N GLU A 116 10.45 -2.60 -7.78
CA GLU A 116 9.09 -2.35 -8.26
C GLU A 116 8.02 -2.41 -7.17
N PHE A 117 8.23 -3.19 -6.11
CA PHE A 117 7.31 -3.21 -4.96
C PHE A 117 7.28 -1.90 -4.17
N HIS A 118 8.39 -1.17 -4.15
CA HIS A 118 8.50 0.14 -3.50
C HIS A 118 7.96 1.28 -4.37
N GLU A 119 7.55 0.97 -5.59
CA GLU A 119 6.93 1.92 -6.49
C GLU A 119 5.44 2.01 -6.15
N LEU A 120 5.09 3.07 -5.40
CA LEU A 120 3.70 3.34 -5.06
C LEU A 120 2.91 3.68 -6.34
N PRO A 121 1.62 3.29 -6.44
CA PRO A 121 0.87 3.44 -7.68
C PRO A 121 0.83 4.89 -8.21
N VAL A 122 1.30 5.05 -9.45
CA VAL A 122 0.97 6.03 -10.51
C VAL A 122 1.28 7.53 -10.37
N ALA A 123 1.70 8.07 -9.23
CA ALA A 123 1.92 9.54 -9.14
C ALA A 123 3.32 10.03 -9.56
N ARG A 124 4.35 9.19 -9.53
CA ARG A 124 5.74 9.58 -9.87
C ARG A 124 6.52 8.44 -10.51
N PRO A 125 7.37 8.70 -11.52
CA PRO A 125 8.31 7.70 -12.02
C PRO A 125 9.27 7.30 -10.91
N SER A 126 9.45 6.00 -10.76
CA SER A 126 10.22 5.32 -9.73
C SER A 126 11.72 5.20 -10.03
N PHE A 127 12.10 5.42 -11.28
CA PHE A 127 13.50 5.39 -11.69
C PHE A 127 14.15 6.77 -11.49
N ARG A 128 15.40 6.76 -11.02
CA ARG A 128 16.25 7.95 -10.99
C ARG A 128 16.66 8.29 -12.43
N VAL A 129 16.19 9.42 -12.95
CA VAL A 129 16.71 9.97 -14.22
C VAL A 129 18.14 10.45 -13.98
N ILE A 130 19.13 9.68 -14.46
CA ILE A 130 20.55 10.04 -14.36
C ILE A 130 21.05 10.84 -15.57
N ALA A 131 20.34 10.80 -16.70
CA ALA A 131 20.63 11.60 -17.90
C ALA A 131 19.40 11.73 -18.79
N ARG A 132 19.32 12.83 -19.56
CA ARG A 132 18.40 13.01 -20.69
C ARG A 132 19.25 13.29 -21.93
N ILE A 133 19.16 12.41 -22.92
CA ILE A 133 19.88 12.57 -24.19
C ILE A 133 18.94 13.28 -25.15
N THR A 134 19.28 14.51 -25.53
CA THR A 134 18.58 15.20 -26.63
C THR A 134 18.98 14.52 -27.93
N PRO A 135 18.06 14.01 -28.75
CA PRO A 135 18.42 13.48 -30.06
C PRO A 135 19.10 14.60 -30.85
N THR A 136 20.33 14.33 -31.31
CA THR A 136 21.00 15.20 -32.26
C THR A 136 20.25 15.07 -33.58
N PRO A 137 19.87 16.16 -34.28
CA PRO A 137 19.24 16.03 -35.57
C PRO A 137 20.18 15.29 -36.53
N ASP A 138 19.67 14.23 -37.14
CA ASP A 138 20.37 13.48 -38.19
C ASP A 138 20.68 14.43 -39.35
N ASN A 139 21.95 14.48 -39.77
CA ASN A 139 22.42 15.24 -40.92
C ASN A 139 22.55 14.35 -42.15
#